data_AF-A0AAC9MVZ5-F1
#
_entry.id   AF-A0AAC9MVZ5-F1
#
_cell.length_a   1.000
_cell.length_b   1.000
_cell.length_c   1.000
_cell.angle_alpha   90.00
_cell.angle_beta   90.00
_cell.angle_gamma   90.00
#
_symmetry.space_group_name_H-M   'P 1'
#
loop_
_entity.id
_entity.type
_entity.pdbx_description
1 polymer ?
#
loop_
_entity_poly.entity_id
_entity_poly.type
_entity_poly.pdbx_seq_one_letter_code
_entity_poly.pdbx_strand_id
1 'polypeptide(L)'
;MSLPADILIDMARKMTPAQFKAAVNRAQRQQKQAIDKYNRQARQHNAAVKKSVNDYNRELRAYNVKARAHNARVENQRHRLDQEIRRLNSRPAATTFVTYRASVETLARTYTETEESLAGRSVTPAGRELVDRSSEEAANSAYLLNAMDGDGAPEDDPTEDGLRGPSMQAELATFGQDLVDRWTGALFSLSPRNPDAARHFCTSAREVLIKMIDSAAPDASVVEADPACDRTDKGAPTRRAKVGFLLQRKGIHEESIESLVEEDMNNVLTLFRDFNNGTHGHAGRFTITQLSALRVRVESAIGFIHLLCAG
;
A
#
# COMPACT_ATOMS: atom_id res chain seq x y z
N MET A 1 22.86 -102.88 -1.49
CA MET A 1 21.77 -102.00 -1.00
C MET A 1 21.08 -101.43 -2.23
N SER A 2 20.03 -102.05 -2.77
CA SER A 2 18.62 -102.05 -2.32
C SER A 2 17.96 -100.65 -2.37
N LEU A 3 17.30 -100.38 -3.51
CA LEU A 3 16.12 -99.55 -3.88
C LEU A 3 15.56 -98.46 -2.90
N PRO A 4 14.90 -97.37 -3.38
CA PRO A 4 14.02 -97.39 -4.56
C PRO A 4 14.11 -96.24 -5.58
N ALA A 5 13.81 -96.64 -6.82
CA ALA A 5 13.14 -95.83 -7.81
C ALA A 5 11.67 -95.68 -7.41
N ASP A 6 11.16 -94.45 -7.27
CA ASP A 6 9.83 -94.05 -7.75
C ASP A 6 9.49 -92.58 -7.38
N ILE A 7 8.78 -91.92 -8.30
CA ILE A 7 7.91 -90.75 -8.11
C ILE A 7 8.58 -89.37 -7.98
N LEU A 8 8.82 -88.73 -9.14
CA LEU A 8 8.12 -87.50 -9.56
C LEU A 8 8.61 -87.07 -10.95
N ILE A 9 8.08 -87.73 -11.97
CA ILE A 9 7.93 -87.15 -13.30
C ILE A 9 7.01 -85.95 -13.13
N ASP A 10 7.58 -84.76 -12.94
CA ASP A 10 6.78 -83.54 -12.99
C ASP A 10 6.36 -83.31 -14.44
N MET A 11 5.05 -83.38 -14.63
CA MET A 11 4.41 -83.49 -15.92
C MET A 11 4.60 -82.21 -16.71
N ALA A 12 5.49 -82.22 -17.71
CA ALA A 12 5.35 -81.37 -18.87
C ALA A 12 4.02 -81.73 -19.57
N ARG A 13 2.90 -81.16 -19.09
CA ARG A 13 1.58 -81.25 -19.74
C ARG A 13 1.76 -80.79 -21.18
N LYS A 14 1.79 -81.75 -22.12
CA LYS A 14 1.73 -81.47 -23.55
C LYS A 14 0.38 -80.81 -23.83
N MET A 15 0.39 -79.48 -23.91
CA MET A 15 -0.79 -78.71 -24.26
C MET A 15 -1.27 -79.14 -25.65
N THR A 16 -2.56 -79.42 -25.78
CA THR A 16 -3.17 -79.69 -27.08
C THR A 16 -3.10 -78.42 -27.96
N PRO A 17 -3.15 -78.53 -29.29
CA PRO A 17 -3.14 -77.36 -30.18
C PRO A 17 -4.21 -76.31 -29.84
N ALA A 18 -5.37 -76.76 -29.35
CA ALA A 18 -6.44 -75.89 -28.86
C ALA A 18 -6.06 -75.17 -27.55
N GLN A 19 -5.41 -75.87 -26.60
CA GLN A 19 -4.88 -75.28 -25.37
C GLN A 19 -3.76 -74.27 -25.65
N PHE A 20 -2.87 -74.56 -26.61
CA PHE A 20 -1.81 -73.63 -27.04
C PHE A 20 -2.41 -72.35 -27.65
N LYS A 21 -3.36 -72.49 -28.57
CA LYS A 21 -4.07 -71.33 -29.17
C LYS A 21 -4.80 -70.51 -28.10
N ALA A 22 -5.42 -71.16 -27.11
CA ALA A 22 -6.06 -70.47 -25.99
C ALA A 22 -5.06 -69.72 -25.09
N ALA A 23 -3.90 -70.32 -24.81
CA ALA A 23 -2.83 -69.68 -24.03
C ALA A 23 -2.20 -68.49 -24.76
N VAL A 24 -1.95 -68.61 -26.06
CA VAL A 24 -1.46 -67.49 -26.89
C VAL A 24 -2.47 -66.35 -26.92
N ASN A 25 -3.75 -66.65 -27.11
CA ASN A 25 -4.81 -65.64 -27.07
C ASN A 25 -4.92 -64.98 -25.69
N ARG A 26 -4.71 -65.74 -24.60
CA ARG A 26 -4.70 -65.21 -23.23
C ARG A 26 -3.50 -64.30 -22.99
N ALA A 27 -2.30 -64.69 -23.43
CA ALA A 27 -1.09 -63.90 -23.36
C ALA A 27 -1.22 -62.59 -24.17
N GLN A 28 -1.75 -62.66 -25.39
CA GLN A 28 -2.01 -61.47 -26.22
C GLN A 28 -3.03 -60.52 -25.56
N ARG A 29 -4.09 -61.05 -24.96
CA ARG A 29 -5.07 -60.22 -24.21
C ARG A 29 -4.43 -59.57 -22.99
N GLN A 30 -3.60 -60.28 -22.23
CA GLN A 30 -2.87 -59.74 -21.09
C GLN A 30 -1.89 -58.64 -21.51
N GLN A 31 -1.14 -58.85 -22.60
CA GLN A 31 -0.24 -57.86 -23.15
C GLN A 31 -0.98 -56.60 -23.62
N LYS A 32 -2.11 -56.77 -24.33
CA LYS A 32 -2.96 -55.65 -24.75
C LYS A 32 -3.50 -54.88 -23.53
N GLN A 33 -3.98 -55.59 -22.49
CA GLN A 33 -4.45 -54.97 -21.25
C GLN A 33 -3.35 -54.19 -20.53
N ALA A 34 -2.12 -54.72 -20.50
CA ALA A 34 -0.96 -54.04 -19.91
C ALA A 34 -0.61 -52.75 -20.69
N ILE A 35 -0.61 -52.81 -22.02
CA ILE A 35 -0.38 -51.65 -22.90
C ILE A 35 -1.49 -50.61 -22.70
N ASP A 36 -2.76 -51.03 -22.66
CA ASP A 36 -3.90 -50.13 -22.46
C ASP A 36 -3.89 -49.50 -21.06
N LYS A 37 -3.41 -50.23 -20.04
CA LYS A 37 -3.22 -49.70 -18.68
C LYS A 37 -2.09 -48.66 -18.66
N TYR A 38 -0.94 -48.97 -19.26
CA TYR A 38 0.18 -48.04 -19.38
C TYR A 38 -0.21 -46.78 -20.14
N ASN A 39 -0.86 -46.91 -21.30
CA ASN A 39 -1.30 -45.79 -22.11
C ASN A 39 -2.30 -44.90 -21.35
N ARG A 40 -3.20 -45.49 -20.56
CA ARG A 40 -4.11 -44.73 -19.69
C ARG A 40 -3.35 -43.96 -18.61
N GLN A 41 -2.41 -44.60 -17.91
CA GLN A 41 -1.59 -43.95 -16.89
C GLN A 41 -0.72 -42.84 -17.47
N ALA A 42 -0.09 -43.07 -18.63
CA ALA A 42 0.72 -42.07 -19.33
C ALA A 42 -0.13 -40.85 -19.76
N ARG A 43 -1.34 -41.07 -20.29
CA ARG A 43 -2.28 -39.98 -20.62
C ARG A 43 -2.72 -39.20 -19.39
N GLN A 44 -3.01 -39.89 -18.29
CA GLN A 44 -3.38 -39.25 -17.02
C GLN A 44 -2.23 -38.40 -16.47
N HIS A 45 -1.02 -38.95 -16.45
CA HIS A 45 0.18 -38.22 -16.04
C HIS A 45 0.43 -36.99 -16.92
N ASN A 46 0.40 -37.15 -18.24
CA ASN A 46 0.60 -36.03 -19.17
C ASN A 46 -0.50 -34.96 -19.03
N ALA A 47 -1.76 -35.37 -18.81
CA ALA A 47 -2.84 -34.43 -18.54
C ALA A 47 -2.64 -33.68 -17.22
N ALA A 48 -2.19 -34.35 -16.16
CA ALA A 48 -1.89 -33.74 -14.87
C ALA A 48 -0.71 -32.75 -14.96
N VAL A 49 0.37 -33.13 -15.64
CA VAL A 49 1.52 -32.24 -15.90
C VAL A 49 1.08 -31.02 -16.72
N LYS A 50 0.32 -31.22 -17.81
CA LYS A 50 -0.19 -30.12 -18.63
C LYS A 50 -1.08 -29.18 -17.83
N LYS A 51 -1.93 -29.72 -16.95
CA LYS A 51 -2.76 -28.92 -16.04
C LYS A 51 -1.90 -28.09 -15.09
N SER A 52 -0.93 -28.71 -14.40
CA SER A 52 -0.02 -28.01 -13.48
C SER A 52 0.74 -26.87 -14.17
N VAL A 53 1.27 -27.12 -15.38
CA VAL A 53 1.96 -26.08 -16.17
C VAL A 53 1.01 -24.95 -16.55
N ASN A 54 -0.23 -25.27 -16.95
CA ASN A 54 -1.22 -24.26 -17.30
C ASN A 54 -1.66 -23.42 -16.08
N ASP A 55 -1.81 -24.04 -14.92
CA ASP A 55 -2.16 -23.38 -13.66
C ASP A 55 -1.03 -22.44 -13.23
N TYR A 56 0.23 -22.91 -13.24
CA TYR A 56 1.40 -22.09 -12.97
C TYR A 56 1.53 -20.90 -13.94
N ASN A 57 1.35 -21.14 -15.25
CA ASN A 57 1.39 -20.06 -16.25
C ASN A 57 0.26 -19.04 -16.05
N ARG A 58 -0.90 -19.47 -15.56
CA ARG A 58 -2.01 -18.57 -15.23
C ARG A 58 -1.65 -17.69 -14.04
N GLU A 59 -1.08 -18.26 -13.00
CA GLU A 59 -0.63 -17.53 -11.82
C GLU A 59 0.46 -16.52 -12.16
N LEU A 60 1.45 -16.91 -12.96
CA LEU A 60 2.49 -16.00 -13.46
C LEU A 60 1.91 -14.83 -14.28
N ARG A 61 0.94 -15.10 -15.15
CA ARG A 61 0.27 -14.02 -15.91
C ARG A 61 -0.49 -13.07 -15.00
N ALA A 62 -1.22 -13.60 -14.01
CA ALA A 62 -1.94 -12.78 -13.04
C ALA A 62 -0.98 -11.92 -12.20
N TYR A 63 0.14 -12.50 -11.77
CA TYR A 63 1.21 -11.78 -11.08
C TYR A 63 1.79 -10.67 -11.96
N ASN A 64 2.17 -10.98 -13.20
CA ASN A 64 2.74 -10.00 -14.13
C ASN A 64 1.78 -8.85 -14.46
N VAL A 65 0.48 -9.11 -14.56
CA VAL A 65 -0.53 -8.06 -14.75
C VAL A 65 -0.58 -7.13 -13.53
N LYS A 66 -0.60 -7.69 -12.31
CA LYS A 66 -0.57 -6.91 -11.07
C LYS A 66 0.71 -6.09 -10.94
N ALA A 67 1.86 -6.69 -11.25
CA ALA A 67 3.17 -6.03 -11.21
C ALA A 67 3.23 -4.87 -12.21
N ARG A 68 2.78 -5.06 -13.47
CA ARG A 68 2.72 -3.97 -14.46
C ARG A 68 1.78 -2.85 -14.05
N ALA A 69 0.60 -3.18 -13.53
CA ALA A 69 -0.35 -2.17 -13.05
C ALA A 69 0.21 -1.38 -11.87
N HIS A 70 0.95 -2.03 -10.97
CA HIS A 70 1.65 -1.37 -9.88
C HIS A 70 2.77 -0.46 -10.39
N ASN A 71 3.66 -0.96 -11.25
CA ASN A 71 4.75 -0.16 -11.81
C ASN A 71 4.23 1.07 -12.56
N ALA A 72 3.18 0.92 -13.37
CA ALA A 72 2.56 2.03 -14.07
C ALA A 72 1.99 3.09 -13.12
N ARG A 73 1.43 2.68 -11.97
CA ARG A 73 0.99 3.62 -10.93
C ARG A 73 2.16 4.37 -10.32
N VAL A 74 3.23 3.68 -9.95
CA VAL A 74 4.44 4.28 -9.36
C VAL A 74 5.08 5.27 -10.33
N GLU A 75 5.22 4.90 -11.61
CA GLU A 75 5.74 5.79 -12.66
C GLU A 75 4.87 7.04 -12.83
N ASN A 76 3.55 6.87 -12.88
CA ASN A 76 2.62 8.01 -12.97
C ASN A 76 2.69 8.93 -11.74
N GLN A 77 2.82 8.37 -10.54
CA GLN A 77 2.98 9.14 -9.29
C GLN A 77 4.26 9.97 -9.31
N ARG A 78 5.38 9.37 -9.72
CA ARG A 78 6.67 10.06 -9.87
C ARG A 78 6.60 11.17 -10.91
N HIS A 79 6.03 10.89 -12.07
CA HIS A 79 5.84 11.89 -13.12
C HIS A 79 4.97 13.06 -12.64
N ARG A 80 3.91 12.79 -11.87
CA ARG A 80 3.08 13.82 -11.27
C ARG A 80 3.87 14.67 -10.27
N LEU A 81 4.63 14.05 -9.37
CA LEU A 81 5.49 14.78 -8.43
C LEU A 81 6.49 15.67 -9.17
N ASP A 82 7.22 15.13 -10.16
CA ASP A 82 8.18 15.87 -10.97
C ASP A 82 7.53 17.08 -11.67
N GLN A 83 6.32 16.88 -12.22
CA GLN A 83 5.57 17.95 -12.87
C GLN A 83 5.20 19.05 -11.88
N GLU A 84 4.67 18.70 -10.71
CA GLU A 84 4.27 19.68 -9.70
C GLU A 84 5.47 20.44 -9.11
N ILE A 85 6.61 19.77 -8.90
CA ILE A 85 7.86 20.42 -8.48
C ILE A 85 8.40 21.35 -9.56
N ARG A 86 8.35 20.97 -10.84
CA ARG A 86 8.74 21.86 -11.94
C ARG A 86 7.87 23.10 -12.00
N ARG A 87 6.55 22.95 -11.84
CA ARG A 87 5.61 24.08 -11.78
C ARG A 87 5.94 25.00 -10.60
N LEU A 88 6.17 24.41 -9.43
CA LEU A 88 6.52 25.15 -8.21
C LEU A 88 7.80 25.96 -8.35
N ASN A 89 8.83 25.37 -8.98
CA ASN A 89 10.13 25.99 -9.23
C ASN A 89 10.12 27.00 -10.39
N SER A 90 9.17 26.87 -11.32
CA SER A 90 9.05 27.80 -12.46
C SER A 90 8.54 29.19 -12.04
N ARG A 91 8.03 29.32 -10.82
CA ARG A 91 7.41 30.53 -10.29
C ARG A 91 8.32 31.20 -9.25
N PRO A 92 8.31 32.54 -9.15
CA PRO A 92 9.01 33.23 -8.08
C PRO A 92 8.55 32.70 -6.72
N ALA A 93 9.48 32.53 -5.78
CA ALA A 93 9.15 32.11 -4.43
C ALA A 93 8.14 33.10 -3.83
N ALA A 94 6.92 32.61 -3.59
CA ALA A 94 5.88 33.42 -2.99
C ALA A 94 6.30 33.84 -1.58
N THR A 95 5.95 35.06 -1.18
CA THR A 95 6.13 35.53 0.20
C THR A 95 5.14 34.89 1.18
N THR A 96 4.20 34.11 0.63
CA THR A 96 3.12 33.40 1.32
C THR A 96 3.47 31.93 1.47
N PHE A 97 3.06 31.30 2.59
CA PHE A 97 3.35 29.89 2.88
C PHE A 97 4.84 29.50 2.81
N VAL A 98 5.76 30.42 3.16
CA VAL A 98 7.22 30.18 3.07
C VAL A 98 7.64 28.95 3.86
N THR A 99 7.11 28.77 5.07
CA THR A 99 7.45 27.63 5.92
C THR A 99 6.92 26.33 5.34
N TYR A 100 5.67 26.33 4.88
CA TYR A 100 5.09 25.18 4.20
C TYR A 100 5.85 24.85 2.90
N ARG A 101 6.23 25.84 2.08
CA ARG A 101 7.06 25.64 0.88
C ARG A 101 8.37 24.92 1.18
N ALA A 102 9.11 25.35 2.20
CA ALA A 102 10.33 24.67 2.64
C ALA A 102 10.06 23.22 3.07
N SER A 103 8.92 22.95 3.72
CA SER A 103 8.52 21.59 4.08
C SER A 103 8.10 20.74 2.87
N VAL A 104 7.54 21.33 1.81
CA VAL A 104 7.22 20.63 0.56
C VAL A 104 8.50 20.21 -0.16
N GLU A 105 9.46 21.12 -0.27
CA GLU A 105 10.78 20.85 -0.86
C GLU A 105 11.54 19.77 -0.09
N THR A 106 11.49 19.83 1.24
CA THR A 106 12.12 18.82 2.11
C THR A 106 11.46 17.46 1.94
N LEU A 107 10.12 17.38 1.96
CA LEU A 107 9.40 16.11 1.72
C LEU A 107 9.73 15.50 0.35
N ALA A 108 9.72 16.31 -0.71
CA ALA A 108 10.04 15.83 -2.06
C ALA A 108 11.48 15.30 -2.15
N ARG A 109 12.45 16.01 -1.55
CA ARG A 109 13.84 15.54 -1.48
C ARG A 109 13.96 14.25 -0.68
N THR A 110 13.37 14.18 0.52
CA THR A 110 13.39 12.98 1.37
C THR A 110 12.77 11.78 0.66
N TYR A 111 11.70 11.98 -0.12
CA TYR A 111 11.12 10.92 -0.96
C TYR A 111 12.13 10.41 -2.00
N THR A 112 12.76 11.30 -2.77
CA THR A 112 13.77 10.92 -3.77
C THR A 112 14.95 10.19 -3.14
N GLU A 113 15.50 10.72 -2.05
CA GLU A 113 16.60 10.09 -1.31
C GLU A 113 16.20 8.72 -0.75
N THR A 114 14.97 8.56 -0.27
CA THR A 114 14.45 7.28 0.20
C THR A 114 14.36 6.27 -0.94
N GLU A 115 13.76 6.63 -2.07
CA GLU A 115 13.68 5.75 -3.25
C GLU A 115 15.05 5.33 -3.76
N GLU A 116 16.01 6.26 -3.81
CA GLU A 116 17.40 5.95 -4.18
C GLU A 116 18.05 5.01 -3.16
N SER A 117 17.85 5.23 -1.86
CA SER A 117 18.39 4.39 -0.79
C SER A 117 17.84 2.96 -0.79
N LEU A 118 16.64 2.77 -1.35
CA LEU A 118 15.94 1.49 -1.46
C LEU A 118 16.19 0.81 -2.81
N ALA A 119 16.84 1.49 -3.76
CA ALA A 119 17.12 0.94 -5.08
C ALA A 119 17.94 -0.37 -4.97
N GLY A 120 17.39 -1.45 -5.52
CA GLY A 120 18.03 -2.77 -5.50
C GLY A 120 17.97 -3.51 -4.16
N ARG A 121 17.30 -2.95 -3.14
CA ARG A 121 17.08 -3.61 -1.84
C ARG A 121 15.72 -4.29 -1.80
N SER A 122 15.62 -5.38 -1.04
CA SER A 122 14.33 -5.96 -0.70
C SER A 122 13.67 -5.13 0.40
N VAL A 123 12.46 -4.66 0.13
CA VAL A 123 11.62 -3.91 1.08
C VAL A 123 10.38 -4.73 1.37
N THR A 124 9.89 -4.69 2.60
CA THR A 124 8.64 -5.36 2.94
C THR A 124 7.49 -4.79 2.11
N PRO A 125 6.43 -5.58 1.80
CA PRO A 125 5.27 -5.06 1.07
C PRO A 125 4.64 -3.82 1.73
N ALA A 126 4.57 -3.81 3.07
CA ALA A 126 4.07 -2.67 3.83
C ALA A 126 4.98 -1.44 3.71
N GLY A 127 6.30 -1.63 3.76
CA GLY A 127 7.27 -0.55 3.54
C GLY A 127 7.18 0.03 2.13
N ARG A 128 7.03 -0.82 1.11
CA ARG A 128 6.86 -0.37 -0.28
C ARG A 128 5.57 0.43 -0.45
N GLU A 129 4.47 -0.02 0.15
CA GLU A 129 3.20 0.69 0.09
C GLU A 129 3.29 2.09 0.72
N LEU A 130 3.97 2.24 1.86
CA LEU A 130 4.21 3.55 2.47
C LEU A 130 5.06 4.47 1.59
N VAL A 131 6.11 3.94 0.96
CA VAL A 131 6.95 4.72 0.03
C VAL A 131 6.13 5.21 -1.17
N ASP A 132 5.33 4.33 -1.77
CA ASP A 132 4.48 4.70 -2.91
C ASP A 132 3.45 5.77 -2.52
N ARG A 133 2.81 5.63 -1.35
CA ARG A 133 1.87 6.64 -0.83
C ARG A 133 2.57 7.95 -0.51
N SER A 134 3.81 7.92 -0.01
CA SER A 134 4.58 9.14 0.25
C SER A 134 4.86 9.94 -1.03
N SER A 135 4.95 9.28 -2.19
CA SER A 135 5.01 9.98 -3.49
C SER A 135 3.72 10.76 -3.75
N GLU A 136 2.56 10.20 -3.42
CA GLU A 136 1.27 10.86 -3.55
C GLU A 136 1.17 12.05 -2.58
N GLU A 137 1.61 11.88 -1.34
CA GLU A 137 1.65 12.96 -0.35
C GLU A 137 2.54 14.11 -0.80
N ALA A 138 3.74 13.82 -1.29
CA ALA A 138 4.65 14.83 -1.83
C ALA A 138 4.01 15.58 -3.02
N ALA A 139 3.38 14.85 -3.95
CA ALA A 139 2.73 15.44 -5.11
C ALA A 139 1.51 16.30 -4.71
N ASN A 140 0.69 15.83 -3.77
CA ASN A 140 -0.45 16.57 -3.25
C ASN A 140 0.00 17.82 -2.48
N SER A 141 1.14 17.76 -1.79
CA SER A 141 1.71 18.90 -1.08
C SER A 141 2.19 19.98 -2.04
N ALA A 142 2.88 19.58 -3.12
CA ALA A 142 3.31 20.48 -4.19
C ALA A 142 2.11 21.07 -4.95
N TYR A 143 1.12 20.24 -5.28
CA TYR A 143 -0.12 20.69 -5.92
C TYR A 143 -0.88 21.71 -5.06
N LEU A 144 -1.01 21.46 -3.76
CA LEU A 144 -1.63 22.42 -2.84
C LEU A 144 -0.94 23.78 -2.90
N LEU A 145 0.39 23.78 -2.83
CA LEU A 145 1.14 25.03 -2.87
C LEU A 145 1.00 25.75 -4.23
N ASN A 146 1.05 25.00 -5.33
CA ASN A 146 0.77 25.50 -6.68
C ASN A 146 -0.64 26.13 -6.75
N ALA A 147 -1.68 25.46 -6.21
CA ALA A 147 -3.04 25.97 -6.16
C ALA A 147 -3.16 27.24 -5.29
N MET A 148 -2.44 27.31 -4.16
CA MET A 148 -2.38 28.51 -3.31
C MET A 148 -1.72 29.68 -4.03
N ASP A 149 -0.74 29.41 -4.89
CA ASP A 149 -0.09 30.39 -5.78
C ASP A 149 -0.90 30.68 -7.07
N GLY A 150 -2.14 30.19 -7.16
CA GLY A 150 -3.04 30.43 -8.30
C GLY A 150 -2.75 29.57 -9.53
N ASP A 151 -1.97 28.49 -9.40
CA ASP A 151 -1.72 27.46 -10.42
C ASP A 151 -2.61 26.21 -10.24
N GLY A 152 -3.84 26.41 -9.77
CA GLY A 152 -4.78 25.30 -9.63
C GLY A 152 -5.35 24.84 -10.98
N ALA A 153 -6.14 23.77 -10.96
CA ALA A 153 -6.92 23.31 -12.11
C ALA A 153 -8.43 23.59 -11.87
N PRO A 154 -8.90 24.83 -12.08
CA PRO A 154 -10.29 25.21 -11.80
C PRO A 154 -11.31 24.47 -12.67
N GLU A 155 -10.90 23.90 -13.80
CA GLU A 155 -11.72 23.04 -14.66
C GLU A 155 -12.17 21.74 -13.98
N ASP A 156 -11.42 21.28 -12.98
CA ASP A 156 -11.69 20.07 -12.21
C ASP A 156 -12.36 20.39 -10.86
N ASP A 157 -12.75 21.64 -10.63
CA ASP A 157 -13.32 22.07 -9.36
C ASP A 157 -14.64 21.35 -9.06
N PRO A 158 -14.81 20.78 -7.85
CA PRO A 158 -16.09 20.25 -7.44
C PRO A 158 -17.11 21.37 -7.24
N THR A 159 -18.40 21.02 -7.20
CA THR A 159 -19.40 21.95 -6.65
C THR A 159 -19.11 22.24 -5.17
N GLU A 160 -19.65 23.32 -4.61
CA GLU A 160 -19.50 23.62 -3.18
C GLU A 160 -20.07 22.48 -2.30
N ASP A 161 -21.17 21.84 -2.73
CA ASP A 161 -21.71 20.66 -2.05
C ASP A 161 -20.78 19.45 -2.18
N GLY A 162 -20.16 19.27 -3.35
CA GLY A 162 -19.14 18.24 -3.57
C GLY A 162 -17.92 18.44 -2.67
N LEU A 163 -17.45 19.69 -2.52
CA LEU A 163 -16.34 20.08 -1.65
C LEU A 163 -16.60 19.79 -0.17
N ARG A 164 -17.86 19.79 0.27
CA ARG A 164 -18.26 19.45 1.65
C ARG A 164 -18.81 18.02 1.78
N GLY A 165 -18.85 17.29 0.68
CA GLY A 165 -19.40 15.95 0.61
C GLY A 165 -18.64 14.95 1.47
N PRO A 166 -19.32 13.90 1.96
CA PRO A 166 -18.72 12.89 2.84
C PRO A 166 -17.47 12.23 2.24
N SER A 167 -16.43 12.04 3.06
CA SER A 167 -15.27 11.20 2.78
C SER A 167 -14.65 10.59 4.04
N MET A 168 -13.74 9.63 3.87
CA MET A 168 -12.92 9.03 4.93
C MET A 168 -13.71 8.38 6.09
N GLN A 169 -15.01 8.10 5.93
CA GLN A 169 -15.83 7.56 7.02
C GLN A 169 -15.34 6.20 7.48
N ALA A 170 -15.00 5.32 6.53
CA ALA A 170 -14.63 3.95 6.83
C ALA A 170 -13.30 3.91 7.59
N GLU A 171 -12.33 4.68 7.12
CA GLU A 171 -11.00 4.82 7.69
C GLU A 171 -11.09 5.39 9.12
N LEU A 172 -11.84 6.47 9.31
CA LEU A 172 -11.96 7.13 10.61
C LEU A 172 -12.82 6.35 11.61
N ALA A 173 -13.83 5.61 11.14
CA ALA A 173 -14.67 4.78 12.02
C ALA A 173 -13.87 3.70 12.76
N THR A 174 -12.70 3.28 12.24
CA THR A 174 -11.80 2.35 12.93
C THR A 174 -11.24 2.91 14.25
N PHE A 175 -11.24 4.23 14.41
CA PHE A 175 -10.81 4.95 15.62
C PHE A 175 -11.98 5.47 16.46
N GLY A 176 -13.22 5.24 16.02
CA GLY A 176 -14.44 5.62 16.73
C GLY A 176 -15.22 6.78 16.09
N GLN A 177 -16.50 6.86 16.45
CA GLN A 177 -17.44 7.81 15.85
C GLN A 177 -17.07 9.28 16.07
N ASP A 178 -16.40 9.62 17.18
CA ASP A 178 -15.93 10.98 17.45
C ASP A 178 -15.04 11.54 16.32
N LEU A 179 -14.17 10.72 15.72
CA LEU A 179 -13.33 11.18 14.60
C LEU A 179 -14.13 11.38 13.32
N VAL A 180 -15.15 10.54 13.08
CA VAL A 180 -16.07 10.71 11.94
C VAL A 180 -16.85 12.02 12.07
N ASP A 181 -17.34 12.33 13.27
CA ASP A 181 -18.12 13.54 13.54
C ASP A 181 -17.23 14.80 13.42
N ARG A 182 -16.01 14.76 13.96
CA ARG A 182 -15.02 15.84 13.82
C ARG A 182 -14.66 16.10 12.35
N TRP A 183 -14.42 15.05 11.58
CA TRP A 183 -14.12 15.17 10.16
C TRP A 183 -15.30 15.71 9.35
N THR A 184 -16.51 15.27 9.67
CA THR A 184 -17.74 15.83 9.07
C THR A 184 -17.87 17.33 9.35
N GLY A 185 -17.57 17.76 10.58
CA GLY A 185 -17.50 19.17 10.94
C GLY A 185 -16.39 19.94 10.19
N ALA A 186 -15.23 19.31 9.99
CA ALA A 186 -14.15 19.88 9.19
C ALA A 186 -14.62 20.13 7.75
N LEU A 187 -15.17 19.10 7.08
CA LEU A 187 -15.70 19.21 5.72
C LEU A 187 -16.78 20.28 5.60
N PHE A 188 -17.69 20.37 6.57
CA PHE A 188 -18.74 21.39 6.58
C PHE A 188 -18.19 22.82 6.58
N SER A 189 -17.00 23.04 7.15
CA SER A 189 -16.37 24.36 7.22
C SER A 189 -15.79 24.86 5.88
N LEU A 190 -15.58 23.96 4.90
CA LEU A 190 -15.01 24.27 3.59
C LEU A 190 -16.02 25.03 2.71
N SER A 191 -15.99 26.35 2.81
CA SER A 191 -16.81 27.25 2.00
C SER A 191 -15.99 28.44 1.50
N PRO A 192 -16.01 28.74 0.18
CA PRO A 192 -15.42 29.96 -0.35
C PRO A 192 -16.04 31.25 0.22
N ARG A 193 -17.26 31.15 0.76
CA ARG A 193 -17.97 32.28 1.40
C ARG A 193 -17.47 32.55 2.81
N ASN A 194 -16.87 31.55 3.46
CA ASN A 194 -16.32 31.65 4.80
C ASN A 194 -14.84 32.06 4.73
N PRO A 195 -14.46 33.28 5.14
CA PRO A 195 -13.07 33.72 5.15
C PRO A 195 -12.20 32.94 6.15
N ASP A 196 -12.80 32.13 7.03
CA ASP A 196 -12.11 31.29 8.01
C ASP A 196 -12.20 29.78 7.72
N ALA A 197 -12.65 29.41 6.52
CA ALA A 197 -12.85 28.01 6.12
C ALA A 197 -11.60 27.16 6.34
N ALA A 198 -10.45 27.61 5.84
CA ALA A 198 -9.22 26.85 5.92
C ALA A 198 -8.71 26.69 7.37
N ARG A 199 -8.86 27.71 8.22
CA ARG A 199 -8.49 27.63 9.65
C ARG A 199 -9.37 26.64 10.41
N HIS A 200 -10.69 26.74 10.25
CA HIS A 200 -11.62 25.81 10.88
C HIS A 200 -11.38 24.37 10.42
N PHE A 201 -11.19 24.18 9.11
CA PHE A 201 -10.86 22.88 8.54
C PHE A 201 -9.56 22.32 9.12
N CYS A 202 -8.47 23.09 9.09
CA CYS A 202 -7.16 22.66 9.59
C CYS A 202 -7.15 22.40 11.09
N THR A 203 -7.91 23.17 11.88
CA THR A 203 -8.03 22.94 13.33
C THR A 203 -8.66 21.58 13.61
N SER A 204 -9.81 21.29 12.98
CA SER A 204 -10.49 20.00 13.16
C SER A 204 -9.68 18.83 12.58
N ALA A 205 -9.07 19.00 11.40
CA ALA A 205 -8.24 17.99 10.77
C ALA A 205 -7.00 17.63 11.61
N ARG A 206 -6.36 18.63 12.22
CA ARG A 206 -5.23 18.41 13.14
C ARG A 206 -5.60 17.51 14.29
N GLU A 207 -6.74 17.78 14.93
CA GLU A 207 -7.24 16.95 16.02
C GLU A 207 -7.51 15.52 15.58
N VAL A 208 -8.06 15.33 14.38
CA VAL A 208 -8.26 13.99 13.78
C VAL A 208 -6.93 13.24 13.65
N LEU A 209 -5.92 13.84 13.02
CA LEU A 209 -4.62 13.17 12.80
C LEU A 209 -3.93 12.82 14.12
N ILE A 210 -3.90 13.76 15.08
CA ILE A 210 -3.30 13.52 16.41
C ILE A 210 -3.99 12.37 17.11
N LYS A 211 -5.33 12.35 17.12
CA LYS A 211 -6.10 11.28 17.78
C LYS A 211 -5.91 9.92 17.13
N MET A 212 -5.76 9.84 15.80
CA MET A 212 -5.45 8.58 15.12
C MET A 212 -4.12 7.99 15.61
N ILE A 213 -3.07 8.82 15.68
CA ILE A 213 -1.74 8.38 16.13
C ILE A 213 -1.75 8.02 17.62
N ASP A 214 -2.34 8.87 18.47
CA ASP A 214 -2.39 8.63 19.92
C ASP A 214 -3.18 7.36 20.27
N SER A 215 -4.22 7.04 19.50
CA SER A 215 -4.99 5.81 19.69
C SER A 215 -4.23 4.56 19.24
N ALA A 216 -3.45 4.65 18.15
CA ALA A 216 -2.68 3.53 17.61
C ALA A 216 -1.34 3.29 18.34
N ALA A 217 -0.76 4.35 18.90
CA ALA A 217 0.48 4.35 19.66
C ALA A 217 0.28 5.06 21.03
N PRO A 218 -0.44 4.41 21.97
CA PRO A 218 -0.56 4.92 23.33
C PRO A 218 0.82 5.03 23.99
N ASP A 219 1.04 6.10 24.75
CA ASP A 219 2.35 6.39 25.38
C ASP A 219 2.90 5.22 26.18
N ALA A 220 2.03 4.54 26.94
CA ALA A 220 2.41 3.38 27.74
C ALA A 220 2.96 2.24 26.88
N SER A 221 2.33 1.94 25.74
CA SER A 221 2.76 0.88 24.83
C SER A 221 4.07 1.22 24.12
N VAL A 222 4.28 2.50 23.79
CA VAL A 222 5.53 2.96 23.17
C VAL A 222 6.68 2.85 24.18
N VAL A 223 6.47 3.29 25.42
CA VAL A 223 7.49 3.19 26.48
C VAL A 223 7.74 1.73 26.89
N GLU A 224 6.74 0.87 26.87
CA GLU A 224 6.92 -0.56 27.15
C GLU A 224 7.77 -1.24 26.07
N ALA A 225 7.51 -0.92 24.79
CA ALA A 225 8.25 -1.47 23.67
C ALA A 225 9.69 -0.92 23.59
N ASP A 226 9.87 0.37 23.89
CA ASP A 226 11.17 1.02 23.95
C ASP A 226 11.25 1.98 25.16
N PRO A 227 11.77 1.52 26.31
CA PRO A 227 11.93 2.36 27.49
C PRO A 227 12.86 3.57 27.27
N ALA A 228 13.78 3.47 26.30
CA ALA A 228 14.78 4.47 25.97
C ALA A 228 14.33 5.43 24.85
N CYS A 229 13.07 5.33 24.39
CA CYS A 229 12.55 6.20 23.33
C CYS A 229 12.65 7.68 23.69
N ASP A 230 12.79 8.51 22.66
CA ASP A 230 12.82 9.96 22.80
C ASP A 230 11.51 10.48 23.41
N ARG A 231 11.65 11.38 24.38
CA ARG A 231 10.53 11.99 25.11
C ARG A 231 10.53 13.50 24.95
N THR A 232 9.32 14.05 24.96
CA THR A 232 9.09 15.50 25.10
C THR A 232 9.52 15.98 26.48
N ASP A 233 9.63 17.30 26.66
CA ASP A 233 9.92 17.94 27.96
C ASP A 233 8.92 17.54 29.07
N LYS A 234 7.71 17.08 28.68
CA LYS A 234 6.67 16.60 29.59
C LYS A 234 6.75 15.10 29.90
N GLY A 235 7.76 14.41 29.39
CA GLY A 235 8.00 12.98 29.63
C GLY A 235 7.19 12.02 28.75
N ALA A 236 6.32 12.53 27.87
CA ALA A 236 5.58 11.71 26.89
C ALA A 236 6.45 11.37 25.67
N PRO A 237 6.33 10.17 25.06
CA PRO A 237 7.04 9.83 23.83
C PRO A 237 6.84 10.87 22.73
N THR A 238 7.90 11.15 21.98
CA THR A 238 7.82 12.05 20.83
C THR A 238 6.98 11.44 19.71
N ARG A 239 6.47 12.28 18.79
CA ARG A 239 5.79 11.78 17.58
C ARG A 239 6.69 10.82 16.79
N ARG A 240 7.98 11.15 16.65
CA ARG A 240 8.97 10.27 16.01
C ARG A 240 9.04 8.90 16.68
N ALA A 241 9.09 8.86 18.02
CA ALA A 241 9.06 7.60 18.76
C ALA A 241 7.76 6.80 18.49
N LYS A 242 6.60 7.47 18.40
CA LYS A 242 5.33 6.82 18.03
C LYS A 242 5.35 6.27 16.61
N VAL A 243 5.93 7.01 15.65
CA VAL A 243 6.10 6.57 14.26
C VAL A 243 6.99 5.33 14.20
N GLY A 244 8.16 5.37 14.85
CA GLY A 244 9.06 4.22 14.94
C GLY A 244 8.37 2.99 15.50
N PHE A 245 7.60 3.15 16.58
CA PHE A 245 6.79 2.08 17.16
C PHE A 245 5.77 1.49 16.17
N LEU A 246 5.04 2.33 15.44
CA LEU A 246 4.04 1.87 14.44
C LEU A 246 4.70 1.15 13.25
N LEU A 247 5.86 1.62 12.78
CA LEU A 247 6.62 0.98 11.71
C LEU A 247 7.17 -0.38 12.15
N GLN A 248 7.72 -0.46 13.36
CA GLN A 248 8.21 -1.73 13.92
C GLN A 248 7.10 -2.78 14.04
N ARG A 249 5.88 -2.37 14.45
CA ARG A 249 4.71 -3.28 14.46
C ARG A 249 4.37 -3.86 13.08
N LYS A 250 4.76 -3.17 12.00
CA LYS A 250 4.61 -3.63 10.61
C LYS A 250 5.83 -4.38 10.08
N GLY A 251 6.85 -4.61 10.91
CA GLY A 251 8.11 -5.23 10.50
C GLY A 251 8.94 -4.34 9.56
N ILE A 252 8.76 -3.02 9.63
CA ILE A 252 9.53 -2.03 8.86
C ILE A 252 10.63 -1.51 9.78
N HIS A 253 11.88 -1.64 9.31
CA HIS A 253 13.07 -1.29 10.09
C HIS A 253 14.02 -0.37 9.33
N GLU A 254 13.65 0.02 8.10
CA GLU A 254 14.41 0.90 7.25
C GLU A 254 14.30 2.35 7.73
N GLU A 255 15.41 2.90 8.24
CA GLU A 255 15.50 4.27 8.73
C GLU A 255 15.09 5.33 7.69
N SER A 256 15.32 5.07 6.40
CA SER A 256 14.89 5.97 5.33
C SER A 256 13.36 6.03 5.21
N ILE A 257 12.66 4.91 5.43
CA ILE A 257 11.19 4.88 5.46
C ILE A 257 10.67 5.59 6.71
N GLU A 258 11.30 5.39 7.88
CA GLU A 258 10.95 6.13 9.10
C GLU A 258 11.09 7.65 8.90
N SER A 259 12.22 8.06 8.33
CA SER A 259 12.51 9.48 8.07
C SER A 259 11.50 10.08 7.08
N LEU A 260 11.11 9.34 6.05
CA LEU A 260 10.10 9.77 5.08
C LEU A 260 8.71 9.94 5.71
N VAL A 261 8.29 8.98 6.53
CA VAL A 261 7.00 9.03 7.24
C VAL A 261 6.97 10.21 8.21
N GLU A 262 8.03 10.39 9.00
CA GLU A 262 8.14 11.52 9.94
C GLU A 262 8.16 12.87 9.19
N GLU A 263 8.79 12.94 8.02
CA GLU A 263 8.81 14.16 7.19
C GLU A 263 7.43 14.48 6.59
N ASP A 264 6.68 13.48 6.12
CA ASP A 264 5.29 13.71 5.68
C ASP A 264 4.41 14.24 6.83
N MET A 265 4.56 13.66 8.02
CA MET A 265 3.85 14.13 9.21
C MET A 265 4.27 15.55 9.61
N ASN A 266 5.55 15.91 9.47
CA ASN A 266 6.02 17.27 9.67
C ASN A 266 5.43 18.25 8.66
N ASN A 267 5.36 17.84 7.40
CA ASN A 267 4.80 18.62 6.32
C ASN A 267 3.32 18.98 6.60
N VAL A 268 2.48 17.98 6.94
CA VAL A 268 1.06 18.23 7.23
C VAL A 268 0.83 19.03 8.52
N LEU A 269 1.65 18.84 9.56
CA LEU A 269 1.54 19.67 10.77
C LEU A 269 2.02 21.11 10.53
N THR A 270 3.02 21.30 9.67
CA THR A 270 3.47 22.62 9.23
C THR A 270 2.36 23.33 8.46
N LEU A 271 1.66 22.63 7.57
CA LEU A 271 0.48 23.13 6.87
C LEU A 271 -0.57 23.67 7.86
N PHE A 272 -0.96 22.85 8.85
CA PHE A 272 -1.94 23.27 9.84
C PHE A 272 -1.49 24.48 10.64
N ARG A 273 -0.20 24.55 11.01
CA ARG A 273 0.35 25.70 11.71
C ARG A 273 0.26 26.96 10.87
N ASP A 274 0.61 26.91 9.58
CA ASP A 274 0.58 28.08 8.69
C ASP A 274 -0.87 28.61 8.52
N PHE A 275 -1.87 27.73 8.41
CA PHE A 275 -3.29 28.12 8.35
C PHE A 275 -3.86 28.61 9.70
N ASN A 276 -3.36 28.09 10.82
CA ASN A 276 -3.88 28.44 12.15
C ASN A 276 -3.22 29.67 12.77
N ASN A 277 -1.94 29.95 12.48
CA ASN A 277 -1.18 30.98 13.19
C ASN A 277 -1.63 32.41 12.91
N GLY A 278 -2.44 32.68 11.87
CA GLY A 278 -3.21 33.93 11.69
C GLY A 278 -2.44 35.27 11.62
N THR A 279 -1.15 35.32 11.94
CA THR A 279 -0.39 36.56 12.18
C THR A 279 0.46 37.02 10.99
N HIS A 280 0.58 36.19 9.95
CA HIS A 280 1.18 36.58 8.68
C HIS A 280 0.24 36.24 7.51
N GLY A 281 -0.84 37.03 7.39
CA GLY A 281 -1.34 37.48 6.08
C GLY A 281 -2.30 36.59 5.28
N HIS A 282 -3.06 35.67 5.87
CA HIS A 282 -3.99 34.82 5.08
C HIS A 282 -5.43 34.81 5.63
N ALA A 283 -5.86 35.89 6.28
CA ALA A 283 -7.28 36.16 6.42
C ALA A 283 -7.83 36.47 5.03
N GLY A 284 -8.51 35.50 4.42
CA GLY A 284 -8.92 35.62 3.02
C GLY A 284 -9.87 34.52 2.59
N ARG A 285 -10.74 34.85 1.65
CA ARG A 285 -11.58 33.84 0.99
C ARG A 285 -10.69 33.02 0.06
N PHE A 286 -10.69 31.71 0.24
CA PHE A 286 -10.05 30.78 -0.68
C PHE A 286 -11.03 30.39 -1.79
N THR A 287 -10.51 30.15 -2.99
CA THR A 287 -11.31 29.62 -4.11
C THR A 287 -11.71 28.16 -3.86
N ILE A 288 -12.66 27.66 -4.66
CA ILE A 288 -13.00 26.22 -4.63
C ILE A 288 -11.75 25.39 -4.94
N THR A 289 -10.96 25.77 -5.93
CA THR A 289 -9.70 25.11 -6.28
C THR A 289 -8.74 25.00 -5.10
N GLN A 290 -8.53 26.10 -4.37
CA GLN A 290 -7.64 26.14 -3.22
C GLN A 290 -8.16 25.27 -2.06
N LEU A 291 -9.46 25.36 -1.76
CA LEU A 291 -10.09 24.55 -0.70
C LEU A 291 -10.14 23.06 -1.07
N SER A 292 -10.34 22.73 -2.35
CA SER A 292 -10.33 21.36 -2.86
C SER A 292 -8.93 20.77 -2.79
N ALA A 293 -7.89 21.51 -3.21
CA ALA A 293 -6.50 21.08 -3.05
C ALA A 293 -6.13 20.86 -1.58
N LEU A 294 -6.59 21.74 -0.68
CA LEU A 294 -6.37 21.62 0.76
C LEU A 294 -7.05 20.35 1.31
N ARG A 295 -8.30 20.13 0.91
CA ARG A 295 -9.06 18.93 1.26
C ARG A 295 -8.34 17.66 0.79
N VAL A 296 -7.94 17.60 -0.48
CA VAL A 296 -7.25 16.44 -1.06
C VAL A 296 -5.95 16.13 -0.31
N ARG A 297 -5.13 17.14 -0.01
CA ARG A 297 -3.89 16.92 0.76
C ARG A 297 -4.17 16.35 2.15
N VAL A 298 -5.18 16.87 2.86
CA VAL A 298 -5.50 16.40 4.21
C VAL A 298 -6.17 15.03 4.20
N GLU A 299 -7.04 14.73 3.23
CA GLU A 299 -7.60 13.39 3.04
C GLU A 299 -6.52 12.36 2.74
N SER A 300 -5.56 12.72 1.90
CA SER A 300 -4.38 11.89 1.61
C SER A 300 -3.62 11.59 2.90
N ALA A 301 -3.33 12.61 3.73
CA ALA A 301 -2.69 12.44 5.03
C ALA A 301 -3.48 11.53 5.99
N ILE A 302 -4.82 11.63 6.02
CA ILE A 302 -5.68 10.72 6.79
C ILE A 302 -5.53 9.30 6.29
N GLY A 303 -5.60 9.07 4.98
CA GLY A 303 -5.40 7.75 4.37
C GLY A 303 -4.02 7.17 4.67
N PHE A 304 -2.98 8.00 4.61
CA PHE A 304 -1.60 7.63 4.92
C PHE A 304 -1.43 7.22 6.38
N ILE A 305 -1.92 8.04 7.32
CA ILE A 305 -1.85 7.74 8.76
C ILE A 305 -2.73 6.54 9.10
N HIS A 306 -3.90 6.38 8.47
CA HIS A 306 -4.70 5.17 8.62
C HIS A 306 -3.92 3.94 8.17
N LEU A 307 -3.21 3.97 7.04
CA LEU A 307 -2.35 2.86 6.60
C LEU A 307 -1.23 2.57 7.61
N LEU A 308 -0.61 3.60 8.18
CA LEU A 308 0.42 3.46 9.21
C LEU A 308 -0.12 2.85 10.52
N CYS A 309 -1.32 3.26 10.92
CA CYS A 309 -1.94 2.85 12.19
C CYS A 309 -2.69 1.51 12.09
N ALA A 310 -3.27 1.18 10.94
CA ALA A 310 -4.06 -0.03 10.73
C ALA A 310 -3.12 -1.24 10.66
N GLY A 311 -3.14 -2.08 11.70
CA GLY A 311 -2.27 -3.25 11.85
C GLY A 311 -2.56 -4.03 13.11
#